data_AF-A0A6J7ZWN4-F1
#
_entry.id   AF-A0A6J7ZWN4-F1
#
_cell.length_a   1.000
_cell.length_b   1.000
_cell.length_c   1.000
_cell.angle_alpha   90.00
_cell.angle_beta   90.00
_cell.angle_gamma   90.00
#
_symmetry.space_group_name_H-M   'P 1'
#
loop_
_entity.id
_entity.type
_entity.pdbx_description
1 polymer ?
#
loop_
_entity_poly.entity_id
_entity_poly.type
_entity_poly.pdbx_seq_one_letter_code
_entity_poly.pdbx_strand_id
1 'polypeptide(L)'
;MTGLVKAKKYDWKDSNMALFGTDVERQVKKESAMGEPAWEGAGQSVGLKIWRVVKFQITDWQEEDYGKFFDGDSYIILNTYKKNEDSEELCYDLHFWIGKHSTQDEYGTAAYKTVELDTFLDDAAVQHREVMGHESTLFKSYFKSITTMQGGAETGFKHVLPEEYRPRLLHFSGKRRIEVKEVPYKRSSLNSGDVYVLDLGMQIYQWNGAESSGMERIKVPYVQSSLNPGDVYILDLGMQIYQWNGSESSGIERHKAAEYLQQMESERPKASTTVLDESGISKAHRFYEAIPEGDADEVDSDDEDEGDDEKKLLRLSDAGGSISFSEVKTGDVAMEDLGEDDVFVLDTKSELFVWVGSKASVDERRNGMGYAHKYLMDKARHYKPVSVVSEKVGKDRIEVALSA
;
A
#
# COMPACT_ATOMS: atom_id res chain seq x y z
N MET A 1 -11.63 9.67 55.98
CA MET A 1 -11.43 8.38 55.28
C MET A 1 -11.88 8.54 53.86
N THR A 2 -10.94 8.83 52.97
CA THR A 2 -11.14 8.93 51.52
C THR A 2 -11.41 7.54 50.98
N GLY A 3 -12.65 7.27 50.57
CA GLY A 3 -13.06 6.01 49.97
C GLY A 3 -12.31 5.81 48.66
N LEU A 4 -11.55 4.72 48.57
CA LEU A 4 -10.97 4.22 47.32
C LEU A 4 -12.12 3.93 46.33
N VAL A 5 -12.36 4.88 45.42
CA VAL A 5 -13.17 4.64 44.23
C VAL A 5 -12.42 3.60 43.42
N LYS A 6 -12.91 2.36 43.41
CA LYS A 6 -12.37 1.32 42.53
C LYS A 6 -12.38 1.84 41.10
N ALA A 7 -11.26 1.74 40.40
CA ALA A 7 -11.16 2.06 38.99
C ALA A 7 -12.29 1.37 38.23
N LYS A 8 -13.03 2.14 37.43
CA LYS A 8 -14.10 1.63 36.58
C LYS A 8 -13.46 0.60 35.64
N LYS A 9 -13.85 -0.67 35.76
CA LYS A 9 -13.47 -1.68 34.77
C LYS A 9 -14.22 -1.32 33.50
N TYR A 10 -13.50 -0.83 32.50
CA TYR A 10 -14.05 -0.59 31.17
C TYR A 10 -14.25 -1.95 30.50
N ASP A 11 -15.49 -2.29 30.19
CA ASP A 11 -15.79 -3.37 29.27
C ASP A 11 -15.64 -2.82 27.85
N TRP A 12 -15.18 -3.64 26.89
CA TRP A 12 -15.16 -3.22 25.49
C TRP A 12 -16.60 -2.97 24.98
N LYS A 13 -17.60 -3.58 25.62
CA LYS A 13 -19.03 -3.30 25.43
C LYS A 13 -19.46 -1.90 25.90
N ASP A 14 -18.63 -1.22 26.70
CA ASP A 14 -18.81 0.18 27.07
C ASP A 14 -18.14 1.14 26.06
N SER A 15 -17.49 0.63 25.02
CA SER A 15 -17.00 1.43 23.90
C SER A 15 -18.09 1.58 22.83
N ASN A 16 -17.96 2.58 21.95
CA ASN A 16 -18.82 2.75 20.76
C ASN A 16 -18.78 1.54 19.78
N MET A 17 -18.08 0.45 20.12
CA MET A 17 -17.95 -0.77 19.31
C MET A 17 -19.00 -1.85 19.64
N ALA A 18 -19.85 -1.67 20.66
CA ALA A 18 -20.78 -2.72 21.10
C ALA A 18 -21.94 -3.01 20.12
N LEU A 19 -22.26 -2.05 19.25
CA LEU A 19 -23.31 -2.17 18.22
C LEU A 19 -22.72 -2.32 16.81
N PHE A 20 -21.41 -2.47 16.71
CA PHE A 20 -20.70 -2.59 15.44
C PHE A 20 -21.12 -3.91 14.74
N GLY A 21 -21.59 -3.81 13.50
CA GLY A 21 -22.16 -4.88 12.69
C GLY A 21 -23.66 -5.09 12.84
N THR A 22 -24.35 -4.32 13.69
CA THR A 22 -25.82 -4.42 13.87
C THR A 22 -26.57 -3.53 12.88
N ASP A 23 -27.85 -3.81 12.66
CA ASP A 23 -28.74 -2.96 11.85
C ASP A 23 -28.79 -1.51 12.37
N VAL A 24 -28.53 -1.31 13.68
CA VAL A 24 -28.45 0.02 14.30
C VAL A 24 -27.21 0.78 13.81
N GLU A 25 -26.05 0.14 13.69
CA GLU A 25 -24.86 0.81 13.13
C GLU A 25 -25.05 1.10 11.65
N ARG A 26 -25.65 0.17 10.89
CA ARG A 26 -26.01 0.42 9.48
C ARG A 26 -26.91 1.64 9.34
N GLN A 27 -27.92 1.75 10.20
CA GLN A 27 -28.82 2.89 10.21
C GLN A 27 -28.08 4.19 10.58
N VAL A 28 -27.20 4.17 11.59
CA VAL A 28 -26.40 5.34 11.98
C VAL A 28 -25.40 5.75 10.88
N LYS A 29 -24.78 4.78 10.18
CA LYS A 29 -23.92 5.06 9.03
C LYS A 29 -24.71 5.64 7.87
N LYS A 30 -25.88 5.07 7.57
CA LYS A 30 -26.78 5.58 6.53
C LYS A 30 -27.27 6.99 6.86
N GLU A 31 -27.62 7.27 8.11
CA GLU A 31 -27.97 8.61 8.60
C GLU A 31 -26.78 9.58 8.51
N SER A 32 -25.57 9.14 8.83
CA SER A 32 -24.34 9.93 8.65
C SER A 32 -24.05 10.22 7.18
N ALA A 33 -24.24 9.24 6.30
CA ALA A 33 -24.07 9.41 4.86
C ALA A 33 -25.13 10.34 4.26
N MET A 34 -26.38 10.26 4.70
CA MET A 34 -27.44 11.21 4.31
C MET A 34 -27.13 12.66 4.70
N GLY A 35 -26.27 12.87 5.70
CA GLY A 35 -25.82 14.19 6.14
C GLY A 35 -24.66 14.78 5.34
N GLU A 36 -24.01 14.00 4.47
CA GLU A 36 -22.90 14.48 3.64
C GLU A 36 -23.44 15.17 2.37
N PRO A 37 -23.16 16.47 2.15
CA PRO A 37 -23.69 17.21 1.00
C PRO A 37 -23.29 16.62 -0.35
N ALA A 38 -22.11 16.01 -0.44
CA ALA A 38 -21.60 15.42 -1.68
C ALA A 38 -22.44 14.23 -2.19
N TRP A 39 -23.18 13.57 -1.31
CA TRP A 39 -24.02 12.43 -1.67
C TRP A 39 -25.43 12.84 -2.09
N GLU A 40 -25.78 14.12 -2.01
CA GLU A 40 -27.08 14.61 -2.43
C GLU A 40 -27.27 14.40 -3.95
N GLY A 41 -28.28 13.59 -4.31
CA GLY A 41 -28.53 13.22 -5.70
C GLY A 41 -27.52 12.24 -6.30
N ALA A 42 -26.61 11.65 -5.52
CA ALA A 42 -25.76 10.56 -6.00
C ALA A 42 -26.61 9.29 -6.28
N GLY A 43 -26.37 8.62 -7.41
CA GLY A 43 -27.09 7.39 -7.77
C GLY A 43 -28.55 7.54 -8.21
N GLN A 44 -29.08 8.76 -8.36
CA GLN A 44 -30.49 8.97 -8.74
C GLN A 44 -30.74 8.90 -10.25
N SER A 45 -29.72 9.19 -11.07
CA SER A 45 -29.81 9.22 -12.53
C SER A 45 -28.60 8.55 -13.16
N VAL A 46 -28.80 7.94 -14.33
CA VAL A 46 -27.72 7.37 -15.14
C VAL A 46 -26.69 8.45 -15.48
N GLY A 47 -25.42 8.17 -15.23
CA GLY A 47 -24.33 9.10 -15.45
C GLY A 47 -23.11 8.86 -14.57
N LEU A 48 -22.06 9.60 -14.85
CA LEU A 48 -20.79 9.58 -14.12
C LEU A 48 -20.74 10.78 -13.16
N LYS A 49 -20.41 10.54 -11.90
CA LYS A 49 -20.10 11.59 -10.92
C LYS A 49 -18.69 11.38 -10.38
N ILE A 50 -17.91 12.46 -10.29
CA ILE A 50 -16.55 12.42 -9.77
C ILE A 50 -16.43 13.43 -8.65
N TRP A 51 -15.79 13.00 -7.57
CA TRP A 51 -15.43 13.84 -6.44
C TRP A 51 -13.93 13.74 -6.17
N ARG A 52 -13.36 14.84 -5.71
CA ARG A 52 -11.98 14.95 -5.27
C ARG A 52 -11.94 15.03 -3.75
N VAL A 53 -11.02 14.30 -3.14
CA VAL A 53 -10.75 14.39 -1.71
C VAL A 53 -9.80 15.56 -1.45
N VAL A 54 -10.22 16.52 -0.64
CA VAL A 54 -9.44 17.69 -0.26
C VAL A 54 -9.55 17.88 1.25
N LYS A 55 -8.45 17.70 1.99
CA LYS A 55 -8.40 17.92 3.45
C LYS A 55 -9.54 17.23 4.23
N PHE A 56 -9.73 15.92 4.01
CA PHE A 56 -10.82 15.09 4.57
C PHE A 56 -12.24 15.42 4.09
N GLN A 57 -12.41 16.36 3.15
CA GLN A 57 -13.71 16.73 2.59
C GLN A 57 -13.86 16.20 1.17
N ILE A 58 -15.09 15.83 0.81
CA ILE A 58 -15.45 15.41 -0.53
C ILE A 58 -15.95 16.64 -1.29
N THR A 59 -15.28 16.96 -2.39
CA THR A 59 -15.59 18.12 -3.23
C THR A 59 -15.95 17.68 -4.63
N ASP A 60 -17.00 18.25 -5.22
CA ASP A 60 -17.39 17.95 -6.60
C ASP A 60 -16.26 18.30 -7.57
N TRP A 61 -15.99 17.38 -8.48
CA TRP A 61 -15.07 17.60 -9.58
C TRP A 61 -15.86 18.17 -10.77
N GLN A 62 -15.30 19.18 -11.44
CA GLN A 62 -15.99 19.84 -12.55
C GLN A 62 -16.16 18.87 -13.74
N GLU A 63 -17.35 18.83 -14.34
CA GLU A 63 -17.67 17.92 -15.45
C GLU A 63 -16.75 18.15 -16.66
N GLU A 64 -16.26 19.39 -16.87
CA GLU A 64 -15.32 19.74 -17.92
C GLU A 64 -13.92 19.14 -17.72
N ASP A 65 -13.59 18.76 -16.48
CA ASP A 65 -12.32 18.17 -16.08
C ASP A 65 -12.42 16.65 -15.85
N TYR A 66 -13.54 16.02 -16.23
CA TYR A 66 -13.67 14.57 -16.18
C TYR A 66 -12.62 13.90 -17.07
N GLY A 67 -11.87 12.96 -16.49
CA GLY A 67 -10.72 12.32 -17.12
C GLY A 67 -9.38 13.02 -16.85
N LYS A 68 -9.36 14.17 -16.16
CA LYS A 68 -8.14 14.78 -15.64
C LYS A 68 -8.01 14.50 -14.15
N PHE A 69 -6.89 13.93 -13.74
CA PHE A 69 -6.61 13.60 -12.34
C PHE A 69 -5.27 14.16 -11.90
N PHE A 70 -5.20 14.70 -10.68
CA PHE A 70 -3.95 15.11 -10.05
C PHE A 70 -3.24 13.92 -9.44
N ASP A 71 -1.94 13.76 -9.71
CA ASP A 71 -1.15 12.64 -9.20
C ASP A 71 -0.91 12.68 -7.69
N GLY A 72 -1.07 13.85 -7.07
CA GLY A 72 -0.99 14.07 -5.62
C GLY A 72 -2.28 13.84 -4.87
N ASP A 73 -3.37 13.44 -5.53
CA ASP A 73 -4.70 13.38 -4.90
C ASP A 73 -5.37 12.02 -5.00
N SER A 74 -6.45 11.86 -4.24
CA SER A 74 -7.38 10.75 -4.35
C SER A 74 -8.76 11.23 -4.78
N TYR A 75 -9.43 10.41 -5.59
CA TYR A 75 -10.73 10.71 -6.18
C TYR A 75 -11.72 9.58 -5.92
N ILE A 76 -13.00 9.92 -5.85
CA ILE A 76 -14.12 8.97 -5.77
C ILE A 76 -14.95 9.15 -7.04
N ILE A 77 -15.26 8.07 -7.74
CA ILE A 77 -15.98 8.06 -9.00
C ILE A 77 -17.16 7.12 -8.85
N LEU A 78 -18.37 7.61 -9.12
CA LEU A 78 -19.60 6.82 -9.19
C LEU A 78 -20.09 6.78 -10.63
N ASN A 79 -20.14 5.58 -11.20
CA ASN A 79 -20.82 5.33 -12.46
C ASN A 79 -22.18 4.68 -12.18
N THR A 80 -23.26 5.37 -12.55
CA THR A 80 -24.63 4.86 -12.43
C THR A 80 -25.14 4.45 -13.81
N TYR A 81 -25.53 3.18 -13.97
CA TYR A 81 -25.95 2.64 -15.26
C TYR A 81 -27.16 1.71 -15.13
N LYS A 82 -27.80 1.41 -16.25
CA LYS A 82 -28.88 0.41 -16.32
C LYS A 82 -28.37 -0.84 -17.02
N LYS A 83 -28.67 -2.01 -16.47
CA LYS A 83 -28.23 -3.30 -17.06
C LYS A 83 -28.88 -3.57 -18.43
N ASN A 84 -30.14 -3.18 -18.58
CA ASN A 84 -30.92 -3.22 -19.83
C ASN A 84 -31.67 -1.89 -20.01
N GLU A 85 -31.93 -1.46 -21.24
CA GLU A 85 -32.68 -0.22 -21.53
C GLU A 85 -34.09 -0.23 -20.89
N ASP A 86 -34.69 -1.41 -20.76
CA ASP A 86 -36.01 -1.63 -20.16
C ASP A 86 -35.99 -1.82 -18.64
N SER A 87 -34.81 -1.88 -17.99
CA SER A 87 -34.73 -2.05 -16.54
C SER A 87 -34.92 -0.72 -15.82
N GLU A 88 -35.76 -0.72 -14.78
CA GLU A 88 -35.86 0.39 -13.83
C GLU A 88 -34.80 0.31 -12.73
N GLU A 89 -34.13 -0.83 -12.58
CA GLU A 89 -33.07 -1.02 -11.60
C GLU A 89 -31.76 -0.35 -12.06
N LEU A 90 -31.23 0.53 -11.22
CA LEU A 90 -29.94 1.17 -11.39
C LEU A 90 -28.85 0.31 -10.76
N CYS A 91 -27.77 0.11 -11.51
CA CYS A 91 -26.54 -0.51 -11.05
C CYS A 91 -25.48 0.58 -10.83
N TYR A 92 -24.57 0.31 -9.89
CA TYR A 92 -23.58 1.30 -9.45
C TYR A 92 -22.18 0.68 -9.45
N ASP A 93 -21.24 1.37 -10.07
CA ASP A 93 -19.81 1.13 -9.91
C ASP A 93 -19.18 2.28 -9.15
N LEU A 94 -18.56 1.96 -8.02
CA LEU A 94 -17.84 2.91 -7.18
C LEU A 94 -16.35 2.66 -7.30
N HIS A 95 -15.63 3.60 -7.89
CA HIS A 95 -14.17 3.57 -7.98
C HIS A 95 -13.59 4.58 -7.01
N PHE A 96 -12.52 4.22 -6.33
CA PHE A 96 -11.63 5.21 -5.73
C PHE A 96 -10.27 5.12 -6.40
N TRP A 97 -9.84 6.24 -6.96
CA TRP A 97 -8.58 6.37 -7.67
C TRP A 97 -7.53 7.00 -6.78
N ILE A 98 -6.35 6.39 -6.74
CA ILE A 98 -5.23 6.80 -5.91
C ILE A 98 -4.08 7.29 -6.80
N GLY A 99 -3.74 8.57 -6.64
CA GLY A 99 -2.58 9.17 -7.29
C GLY A 99 -1.27 8.66 -6.73
N LYS A 100 -0.22 8.62 -7.58
CA LYS A 100 1.12 8.14 -7.22
C LYS A 100 1.74 8.88 -6.02
N HIS A 101 1.44 10.15 -5.88
CA HIS A 101 1.93 11.04 -4.81
C HIS A 101 0.84 11.38 -3.79
N SER A 102 -0.29 10.67 -3.81
CA SER A 102 -1.37 10.93 -2.86
C SER A 102 -0.99 10.57 -1.43
N THR A 103 -1.42 11.40 -0.50
CA THR A 103 -1.07 11.30 0.92
C THR A 103 -1.95 10.28 1.65
N GLN A 104 -1.47 9.80 2.80
CA GLN A 104 -2.15 8.74 3.57
C GLN A 104 -3.56 9.12 4.04
N ASP A 105 -3.77 10.38 4.41
CA ASP A 105 -5.09 10.88 4.72
C ASP A 105 -6.02 10.84 3.52
N GLU A 106 -5.55 11.21 2.34
CA GLU A 106 -6.39 11.33 1.15
C GLU A 106 -6.89 9.98 0.66
N TYR A 107 -6.01 9.01 0.44
CA TYR A 107 -6.45 7.69 -0.01
C TYR A 107 -7.19 6.92 1.09
N GLY A 108 -6.82 7.14 2.36
CA GLY A 108 -7.55 6.58 3.50
C GLY A 108 -8.97 7.14 3.60
N THR A 109 -9.12 8.45 3.38
CA THR A 109 -10.42 9.11 3.31
C THR A 109 -11.23 8.63 2.12
N ALA A 110 -10.61 8.50 0.94
CA ALA A 110 -11.28 8.01 -0.26
C ALA A 110 -11.84 6.59 -0.03
N ALA A 111 -11.02 5.67 0.49
CA ALA A 111 -11.47 4.31 0.80
C ALA A 111 -12.60 4.29 1.84
N TYR A 112 -12.50 5.08 2.92
CA TYR A 112 -13.55 5.17 3.93
C TYR A 112 -14.86 5.73 3.35
N LYS A 113 -14.77 6.80 2.56
CA LYS A 113 -15.91 7.49 1.97
C LYS A 113 -16.58 6.67 0.86
N THR A 114 -15.84 5.84 0.14
CA THR A 114 -16.43 4.86 -0.79
C THR A 114 -17.30 3.84 -0.08
N VAL A 115 -16.88 3.32 1.08
CA VAL A 115 -17.71 2.40 1.89
C VAL A 115 -18.95 3.11 2.45
N GLU A 116 -18.80 4.37 2.85
CA GLU A 116 -19.93 5.21 3.28
C GLU A 116 -20.96 5.42 2.15
N LEU A 117 -20.49 5.69 0.93
CA LEU A 117 -21.34 5.86 -0.25
C LEU A 117 -22.00 4.55 -0.69
N ASP A 118 -21.32 3.41 -0.60
CA ASP A 118 -21.94 2.11 -0.88
C ASP A 118 -23.07 1.80 0.13
N THR A 119 -22.84 2.10 1.41
CA THR A 119 -23.89 1.98 2.46
C THR A 119 -25.08 2.89 2.16
N PHE A 120 -24.83 4.09 1.61
CA PHE A 120 -25.89 5.01 1.18
C PHE A 120 -26.71 4.43 0.01
N LEU A 121 -26.05 3.70 -0.90
CA LEU A 121 -26.65 3.00 -2.04
C LEU A 121 -27.16 1.60 -1.68
N ASP A 122 -27.41 1.31 -0.40
CA ASP A 122 -27.94 0.03 0.09
C ASP A 122 -27.06 -1.20 -0.22
N ASP A 123 -25.74 -1.04 -0.18
CA ASP A 123 -24.74 -2.07 -0.48
C ASP A 123 -24.91 -2.67 -1.89
N ALA A 124 -25.48 -1.88 -2.82
CA ALA A 124 -25.77 -2.29 -4.18
C ALA A 124 -24.64 -1.95 -5.17
N ALA A 125 -23.57 -1.28 -4.73
CA ALA A 125 -22.48 -0.89 -5.62
C ALA A 125 -21.35 -1.93 -5.66
N VAL A 126 -20.69 -2.04 -6.81
CA VAL A 126 -19.42 -2.77 -6.94
C VAL A 126 -18.29 -1.78 -6.63
N GLN A 127 -17.42 -2.13 -5.67
CA GLN A 127 -16.33 -1.24 -5.26
C GLN A 127 -15.03 -1.59 -5.97
N HIS A 128 -14.34 -0.60 -6.52
CA HIS A 128 -13.12 -0.73 -7.31
C HIS A 128 -12.00 0.13 -6.74
N ARG A 129 -10.84 -0.49 -6.49
CA ARG A 129 -9.61 0.22 -6.15
C ARG A 129 -8.79 0.43 -7.42
N GLU A 130 -8.65 1.68 -7.81
CA GLU A 130 -7.89 2.09 -8.99
C GLU A 130 -6.59 2.78 -8.56
N VAL A 131 -5.46 2.34 -9.12
CA VAL A 131 -4.14 2.92 -8.83
C VAL A 131 -3.60 3.54 -10.10
N MET A 132 -3.06 4.76 -10.00
CA MET A 132 -2.49 5.50 -11.13
C MET A 132 -1.54 4.62 -11.97
N GLY A 133 -1.84 4.51 -13.27
CA GLY A 133 -1.07 3.73 -14.24
C GLY A 133 -1.41 2.24 -14.32
N HIS A 134 -2.19 1.72 -13.36
CA HIS A 134 -2.64 0.33 -13.29
C HIS A 134 -4.18 0.24 -13.18
N GLU A 135 -4.90 1.20 -13.76
CA GLU A 135 -6.35 1.22 -13.68
C GLU A 135 -7.00 0.09 -14.47
N SER A 136 -8.14 -0.38 -13.98
CA SER A 136 -8.97 -1.40 -14.60
C SER A 136 -9.42 -1.00 -16.01
N THR A 137 -9.69 -2.00 -16.85
CA THR A 137 -10.24 -1.77 -18.20
C THR A 137 -11.60 -1.09 -18.15
N LEU A 138 -12.40 -1.42 -17.13
CA LEU A 138 -13.69 -0.80 -16.86
C LEU A 138 -13.54 0.70 -16.57
N PHE A 139 -12.65 1.07 -15.65
CA PHE A 139 -12.40 2.48 -15.33
C PHE A 139 -11.93 3.28 -16.54
N LYS A 140 -11.01 2.70 -17.33
CA LYS A 140 -10.52 3.31 -18.57
C LYS A 140 -11.63 3.50 -19.60
N SER A 141 -12.66 2.66 -19.61
CA SER A 141 -13.78 2.75 -20.56
C SER A 141 -14.66 3.99 -20.37
N TYR A 142 -14.66 4.58 -19.17
CA TYR A 142 -15.48 5.77 -18.86
C TYR A 142 -14.94 7.05 -19.51
N PHE A 143 -13.65 7.08 -19.80
CA PHE A 143 -12.95 8.27 -20.28
C PHE A 143 -12.41 8.05 -21.68
N LYS A 144 -12.62 9.02 -22.58
CA LYS A 144 -11.97 8.99 -23.91
C LYS A 144 -10.44 9.02 -23.81
N SER A 145 -9.94 9.74 -22.81
CA SER A 145 -8.51 9.83 -22.49
C SER A 145 -8.36 10.21 -21.02
N ILE A 146 -7.49 9.49 -20.31
CA ILE A 146 -7.09 9.84 -18.94
C ILE A 146 -5.83 10.71 -19.01
N THR A 147 -5.88 11.90 -18.42
CA THR A 147 -4.75 12.83 -18.34
C THR A 147 -4.35 13.00 -16.89
N THR A 148 -3.10 12.69 -16.56
CA THR A 148 -2.56 12.92 -15.22
C THR A 148 -1.82 14.25 -15.16
N MET A 149 -2.17 15.08 -14.19
CA MET A 149 -1.59 16.38 -13.92
C MET A 149 -0.69 16.29 -12.69
N GLN A 150 0.46 16.96 -12.72
CA GLN A 150 1.34 17.02 -11.55
C GLN A 150 0.78 18.01 -10.51
N GLY A 151 0.85 17.63 -9.24
CA GLY A 151 0.41 18.43 -8.10
C GLY A 151 -0.81 17.82 -7.42
N GLY A 152 -1.46 18.60 -6.55
CA GLY A 152 -2.58 18.12 -5.77
C GLY A 152 -3.04 19.13 -4.72
N ALA A 153 -3.99 18.73 -3.89
CA ALA A 153 -4.38 19.43 -2.69
C ALA A 153 -3.29 19.28 -1.63
N GLU A 154 -3.23 20.25 -0.72
CA GLU A 154 -2.41 20.09 0.48
C GLU A 154 -3.08 19.07 1.41
N THR A 155 -2.28 18.18 1.99
CA THR A 155 -2.72 17.23 3.04
C THR A 155 -3.61 17.90 4.09
N GLY A 156 -4.65 17.20 4.51
CA GLY A 156 -5.53 17.59 5.61
C GLY A 156 -4.91 17.40 6.98
N PHE A 157 -3.81 16.65 7.08
CA PHE A 157 -3.08 16.51 8.33
C PHE A 157 -2.39 17.83 8.70
N LYS A 158 -2.58 18.26 9.95
CA LYS A 158 -1.73 19.30 10.53
C LYS A 158 -0.32 18.72 10.67
N HIS A 159 0.62 19.26 9.93
CA HIS A 159 2.03 19.08 10.22
C HIS A 159 2.29 19.61 11.63
N VAL A 160 2.53 18.70 12.58
CA VAL A 160 3.03 19.07 13.90
C VAL A 160 4.46 19.53 13.69
N LEU A 161 4.66 20.85 13.59
CA LEU A 161 6.00 21.45 13.54
C LEU A 161 6.72 21.11 14.85
N PRO A 162 7.93 20.55 14.81
CA PRO A 162 8.74 20.38 16.00
C PRO A 162 9.11 21.76 16.57
N GLU A 163 9.10 21.89 17.91
CA GLU A 163 9.47 23.11 18.65
C GLU A 163 10.73 23.77 18.08
N GLU A 164 10.76 25.12 18.03
CA GLU A 164 11.83 25.99 17.50
C GLU A 164 13.19 25.31 17.30
N TYR A 165 13.54 25.05 16.03
CA TYR A 165 14.81 24.43 15.67
C TYR A 165 16.01 25.36 15.92
N ARG A 166 16.87 24.95 16.84
CA ARG A 166 18.21 25.55 16.99
C ARG A 166 19.19 24.86 16.04
N PRO A 167 19.95 25.62 15.22
CA PRO A 167 20.97 25.06 14.34
C PRO A 167 21.98 24.22 15.11
N ARG A 168 22.20 22.98 14.67
CA ARG A 168 23.13 22.05 15.31
C ARG A 168 24.06 21.45 14.26
N LEU A 169 25.34 21.35 14.60
CA LEU A 169 26.34 20.70 13.76
C LEU A 169 26.71 19.37 14.42
N LEU A 170 26.38 18.28 13.76
CA LEU A 170 26.64 16.94 14.24
C LEU A 170 27.88 16.40 13.55
N HIS A 171 28.89 16.06 14.34
CA HIS A 171 30.14 15.45 13.89
C HIS A 171 30.00 13.93 14.02
N PHE A 172 30.13 13.24 12.89
CA PHE A 172 30.13 11.79 12.82
C PHE A 172 31.59 11.36 12.67
N SER A 173 32.13 10.76 13.73
CA SER A 173 33.50 10.26 13.74
C SER A 173 33.57 8.85 14.29
N GLY A 174 34.53 8.07 13.79
CA GLY A 174 34.77 6.71 14.25
C GLY A 174 34.65 5.67 13.14
N LYS A 175 35.67 4.81 13.02
CA LYS A 175 35.80 3.82 11.95
C LYS A 175 35.07 2.48 12.22
N ARG A 176 34.79 2.17 13.49
CA ARG A 176 34.19 0.87 13.92
C ARG A 176 32.94 1.03 14.79
N ARG A 177 32.76 2.19 15.41
CA ARG A 177 31.55 2.57 16.14
C ARG A 177 31.39 4.06 15.89
N ILE A 178 30.35 4.42 15.16
CA ILE A 178 30.08 5.80 14.78
C ILE A 178 29.68 6.53 16.07
N GLU A 179 30.50 7.50 16.49
CA GLU A 179 30.22 8.38 17.60
C GLU A 179 29.67 9.69 17.03
N VAL A 180 28.44 10.01 17.41
CA VAL A 180 27.77 11.25 17.01
C VAL A 180 27.92 12.24 18.16
N LYS A 181 28.58 13.37 17.89
CA LYS A 181 28.75 14.46 18.85
C LYS A 181 28.24 15.76 18.27
N GLU A 182 27.43 16.48 19.04
CA GLU A 182 27.12 17.87 18.71
C GLU A 182 28.36 18.73 18.94
N VAL A 183 28.83 19.37 17.87
CA VAL A 183 30.03 20.22 17.88
C VAL A 183 29.63 21.68 17.63
N PRO A 184 30.45 22.65 18.07
CA PRO A 184 30.16 24.06 17.85
C PRO A 184 29.99 24.38 16.37
N TYR A 185 28.94 25.13 16.03
CA TYR A 185 28.61 25.62 14.68
C TYR A 185 29.65 26.64 14.16
N LYS A 186 30.84 26.14 13.77
CA LYS A 186 31.98 26.93 13.28
C LYS A 186 32.78 26.13 12.25
N ARG A 187 33.34 26.81 11.25
CA ARG A 187 34.16 26.19 10.18
C ARG A 187 35.39 25.45 10.72
N SER A 188 35.96 25.92 11.83
CA SER A 188 37.08 25.27 12.51
C SER A 188 36.75 23.90 13.12
N SER A 189 35.47 23.54 13.18
CA SER A 189 35.01 22.23 13.68
C SER A 189 35.00 21.15 12.60
N LEU A 190 35.18 21.51 11.33
CA LEU A 190 35.15 20.60 10.18
C LEU A 190 36.55 20.05 9.85
N ASN A 191 36.65 18.78 9.49
CA ASN A 191 37.88 18.13 9.04
C ASN A 191 37.63 17.28 7.78
N SER A 192 38.63 17.12 6.90
CA SER A 192 38.45 16.47 5.58
C SER A 192 38.27 14.95 5.60
N GLY A 193 38.37 14.30 6.77
CA GLY A 193 38.31 12.84 6.90
C GLY A 193 36.99 12.30 7.47
N ASP A 194 36.09 13.18 7.90
CA ASP A 194 34.84 12.82 8.58
C ASP A 194 33.61 13.43 7.90
N VAL A 195 32.43 12.91 8.24
CA VAL A 195 31.14 13.40 7.76
C VAL A 195 30.52 14.33 8.79
N TYR A 196 29.98 15.44 8.31
CA TYR A 196 29.32 16.42 9.15
C TYR A 196 27.91 16.67 8.64
N VAL A 197 26.94 16.64 9.55
CA VAL A 197 25.56 16.96 9.25
C VAL A 197 25.23 18.28 9.91
N LEU A 198 24.95 19.28 9.10
CA LEU A 198 24.41 20.56 9.53
C LEU A 198 22.89 20.47 9.50
N ASP A 199 22.29 20.43 10.69
CA ASP A 199 20.86 20.42 10.90
C ASP A 199 20.36 21.86 11.12
N LEU A 200 19.60 22.38 10.15
CA LEU A 200 18.88 23.66 10.22
C LEU A 200 17.37 23.46 10.39
N GLY A 201 16.93 22.28 10.82
CA GLY A 201 15.54 21.88 10.97
C GLY A 201 14.93 21.39 9.67
N MET A 202 14.36 22.31 8.88
CA MET A 202 13.72 21.94 7.60
C MET A 202 14.72 21.67 6.47
N GLN A 203 16.00 21.96 6.69
CA GLN A 203 17.08 21.72 5.74
C GLN A 203 18.25 21.08 6.45
N ILE A 204 18.73 19.99 5.88
CA ILE A 204 19.87 19.24 6.38
C ILE A 204 20.95 19.26 5.30
N TYR A 205 22.14 19.73 5.65
CA TYR A 205 23.30 19.75 4.75
C TYR A 205 24.34 18.78 5.25
N GLN A 206 24.57 17.71 4.49
CA GLN A 206 25.66 16.78 4.73
C GLN A 206 26.89 17.26 3.97
N TRP A 207 27.97 17.51 4.70
CA TRP A 207 29.27 17.76 4.12
C TRP A 207 30.13 16.52 4.28
N ASN A 208 30.48 15.94 3.14
CA ASN A 208 31.39 14.81 3.06
C ASN A 208 32.79 15.33 2.74
N GLY A 209 33.77 14.94 3.55
CA GLY A 209 35.18 15.14 3.22
C GLY A 209 35.52 14.55 1.86
N ALA A 210 36.55 15.09 1.20
CA ALA A 210 36.95 14.76 -0.18
C ALA A 210 37.33 13.27 -0.42
N GLU A 211 37.28 12.43 0.61
CA GLU A 211 37.58 10.99 0.58
C GLU A 211 36.31 10.11 0.66
N SER A 212 35.11 10.61 0.32
CA SER A 212 33.82 9.86 0.31
C SER A 212 33.38 9.39 -1.10
N SER A 213 32.64 8.28 -1.26
CA SER A 213 32.53 7.58 -2.56
C SER A 213 31.07 7.13 -3.00
N GLY A 214 30.82 6.97 -4.33
CA GLY A 214 29.54 7.05 -5.14
C GLY A 214 28.86 5.77 -5.78
N MET A 215 28.11 5.81 -6.94
CA MET A 215 27.26 4.77 -7.71
C MET A 215 25.69 4.42 -7.65
N GLU A 216 25.11 4.13 -8.83
CA GLU A 216 23.66 3.85 -9.17
C GLU A 216 23.19 2.41 -8.83
N ARG A 217 21.87 2.12 -8.85
CA ARG A 217 21.24 0.91 -8.26
C ARG A 217 20.42 0.07 -9.28
N ILE A 218 20.65 -1.24 -9.37
CA ILE A 218 19.92 -2.23 -10.20
C ILE A 218 19.52 -3.45 -9.34
N LYS A 219 18.36 -4.07 -9.59
CA LYS A 219 17.86 -5.28 -8.89
C LYS A 219 18.35 -6.55 -9.61
N VAL A 220 18.77 -7.58 -8.87
CA VAL A 220 19.30 -8.84 -9.41
C VAL A 220 18.56 -10.06 -8.85
N PRO A 221 18.61 -11.25 -9.51
CA PRO A 221 17.94 -12.46 -9.04
C PRO A 221 18.41 -12.93 -7.65
N TYR A 222 17.51 -13.56 -6.89
CA TYR A 222 17.72 -13.97 -5.50
C TYR A 222 18.38 -15.37 -5.39
N VAL A 223 19.56 -15.55 -5.99
CA VAL A 223 20.32 -16.82 -5.93
C VAL A 223 21.80 -16.56 -5.71
N GLN A 224 22.52 -17.50 -5.08
CA GLN A 224 23.93 -17.31 -4.74
C GLN A 224 24.85 -17.09 -5.95
N SER A 225 24.51 -17.69 -7.10
CA SER A 225 25.23 -17.55 -8.37
C SER A 225 25.09 -16.16 -9.01
N SER A 226 24.12 -15.34 -8.58
CA SER A 226 23.98 -13.94 -9.02
C SER A 226 24.93 -12.97 -8.33
N LEU A 227 25.65 -13.40 -7.29
CA LEU A 227 26.62 -12.57 -6.59
C LEU A 227 27.92 -12.48 -7.39
N ASN A 228 28.15 -11.33 -8.02
CA ASN A 228 29.40 -11.03 -8.70
C ASN A 228 30.43 -10.43 -7.72
N PRO A 229 31.66 -10.98 -7.63
CA PRO A 229 32.76 -10.37 -6.88
C PRO A 229 33.09 -8.91 -7.26
N GLY A 230 32.72 -8.48 -8.47
CA GLY A 230 32.89 -7.10 -8.95
C GLY A 230 31.90 -6.07 -8.39
N ASP A 231 30.84 -6.49 -7.69
CA ASP A 231 29.71 -5.63 -7.32
C ASP A 231 29.41 -5.63 -5.81
N VAL A 232 28.50 -4.74 -5.39
CA VAL A 232 28.02 -4.64 -4.01
C VAL A 232 26.52 -4.85 -3.97
N TYR A 233 26.06 -5.76 -3.10
CA TYR A 233 24.67 -6.15 -3.00
C TYR A 233 24.09 -5.84 -1.61
N ILE A 234 22.79 -5.56 -1.59
CA ILE A 234 22.03 -5.36 -0.36
C ILE A 234 20.99 -6.47 -0.26
N LEU A 235 21.07 -7.25 0.81
CA LEU A 235 20.15 -8.33 1.13
C LEU A 235 19.26 -7.91 2.30
N ASP A 236 18.01 -7.60 2.03
CA ASP A 236 17.02 -7.22 3.04
C ASP A 236 16.19 -8.43 3.49
N LEU A 237 16.42 -8.91 4.72
CA LEU A 237 15.62 -9.97 5.36
C LEU A 237 14.61 -9.39 6.38
N GLY A 238 14.24 -8.11 6.21
CA GLY A 238 13.27 -7.39 7.03
C GLY A 238 13.86 -6.88 8.35
N MET A 239 14.19 -7.78 9.28
CA MET A 239 14.81 -7.44 10.57
C MET A 239 16.33 -7.44 10.53
N GLN A 240 16.91 -8.10 9.52
CA GLN A 240 18.35 -8.16 9.34
C GLN A 240 18.66 -7.77 7.90
N ILE A 241 19.47 -6.74 7.70
CA ILE A 241 19.85 -6.29 6.36
C ILE A 241 21.36 -6.47 6.22
N TYR A 242 21.81 -7.11 5.15
CA TYR A 242 23.22 -7.28 4.88
C TYR A 242 23.64 -6.42 3.70
N GLN A 243 24.76 -5.73 3.84
CA GLN A 243 25.51 -5.26 2.69
C GLN A 243 26.62 -6.27 2.44
N TRP A 244 26.68 -6.83 1.24
CA TRP A 244 27.74 -7.72 0.82
C TRP A 244 28.63 -7.01 -0.19
N ASN A 245 29.91 -6.90 0.12
CA ASN A 245 30.91 -6.32 -0.75
C ASN A 245 31.68 -7.45 -1.45
N GLY A 246 31.58 -7.50 -2.77
CA GLY A 246 32.41 -8.38 -3.58
C GLY A 246 33.89 -8.01 -3.45
N SER A 247 34.77 -9.00 -3.55
CA SER A 247 36.21 -8.83 -3.37
C SER A 247 36.84 -7.84 -4.36
N GLU A 248 36.28 -7.71 -5.57
CA GLU A 248 36.73 -6.83 -6.64
C GLU A 248 35.89 -5.54 -6.76
N SER A 249 34.85 -5.38 -5.95
CA SER A 249 33.97 -4.20 -5.98
C SER A 249 34.69 -2.89 -5.62
N SER A 250 34.30 -1.80 -6.27
CA SER A 250 34.95 -0.51 -6.07
C SER A 250 34.57 0.14 -4.74
N GLY A 251 35.50 0.91 -4.17
CA GLY A 251 35.22 1.67 -2.95
C GLY A 251 34.09 2.71 -3.11
N ILE A 252 33.79 3.10 -4.36
CA ILE A 252 32.65 3.93 -4.73
C ILE A 252 31.36 3.14 -4.49
N GLU A 253 31.12 2.00 -5.16
CA GLU A 253 29.91 1.18 -4.95
C GLU A 253 29.65 0.84 -3.48
N ARG A 254 30.70 0.45 -2.73
CA ARG A 254 30.55 0.05 -1.31
C ARG A 254 29.99 1.19 -0.46
N HIS A 255 30.34 2.42 -0.79
CA HIS A 255 29.98 3.58 0.01
C HIS A 255 28.57 4.08 -0.30
N LYS A 256 28.10 4.02 -1.55
CA LYS A 256 26.67 4.28 -1.81
C LYS A 256 25.74 3.16 -1.40
N ALA A 257 26.18 1.91 -1.46
CA ALA A 257 25.45 0.81 -0.88
C ALA A 257 25.27 1.01 0.64
N ALA A 258 26.30 1.53 1.32
CA ALA A 258 26.23 1.88 2.74
C ALA A 258 25.33 3.11 3.01
N GLU A 259 25.37 4.15 2.16
CA GLU A 259 24.43 5.28 2.26
C GLU A 259 22.98 4.81 2.12
N TYR A 260 22.71 3.88 1.20
CA TYR A 260 21.38 3.30 1.04
C TYR A 260 20.96 2.42 2.23
N LEU A 261 21.90 1.64 2.76
CA LEU A 261 21.68 0.83 3.97
C LEU A 261 21.35 1.72 5.18
N GLN A 262 22.01 2.88 5.30
CA GLN A 262 21.76 3.85 6.36
C GLN A 262 20.38 4.52 6.22
N GLN A 263 19.92 4.76 4.99
CA GLN A 263 18.54 5.20 4.75
C GLN A 263 17.54 4.14 5.21
N MET A 264 17.78 2.86 4.90
CA MET A 264 16.93 1.75 5.35
C MET A 264 16.92 1.58 6.88
N GLU A 265 18.05 1.82 7.57
CA GLU A 265 18.10 1.84 9.03
C GLU A 265 17.26 2.97 9.63
N SER A 266 17.28 4.15 9.00
CA SER A 266 16.49 5.31 9.42
C SER A 266 14.98 5.05 9.26
N GLU A 267 14.59 4.41 8.16
CA GLU A 267 13.21 3.99 7.91
C GLU A 267 12.78 2.82 8.82
N ARG A 268 13.72 1.98 9.25
CA ARG A 268 13.48 0.76 10.05
C ARG A 268 14.41 0.68 11.27
N PRO A 269 14.18 1.48 12.33
CA PRO A 269 15.08 1.58 13.49
C PRO A 269 15.20 0.31 14.36
N LYS A 270 14.43 -0.74 14.06
CA LYS A 270 14.51 -2.06 14.72
C LYS A 270 15.28 -3.10 13.89
N ALA A 271 15.60 -2.80 12.64
CA ALA A 271 16.39 -3.70 11.79
C ALA A 271 17.86 -3.60 12.17
N SER A 272 18.54 -4.74 12.29
CA SER A 272 19.98 -4.81 12.48
C SER A 272 20.63 -4.90 11.11
N THR A 273 21.55 -3.99 10.79
CA THR A 273 22.32 -4.11 9.55
C THR A 273 23.70 -4.68 9.80
N THR A 274 24.30 -5.30 8.79
CA THR A 274 25.64 -5.87 8.88
C THR A 274 26.32 -5.80 7.54
N VAL A 275 27.48 -5.15 7.50
CA VAL A 275 28.33 -5.09 6.31
C VAL A 275 29.29 -6.29 6.33
N LEU A 276 29.36 -7.00 5.22
CA LEU A 276 30.16 -8.20 5.03
C LEU A 276 31.06 -8.02 3.81
N ASP A 277 32.32 -8.42 3.93
CA ASP A 277 33.23 -8.51 2.80
C ASP A 277 33.38 -9.98 2.40
N GLU A 278 33.28 -10.28 1.11
CA GLU A 278 33.37 -11.64 0.55
C GLU A 278 34.56 -12.43 1.12
N SER A 279 35.74 -11.79 1.19
CA SER A 279 36.98 -12.40 1.69
C SER A 279 36.99 -12.65 3.21
N GLY A 280 36.07 -12.04 3.96
CA GLY A 280 36.03 -12.06 5.42
C GLY A 280 34.98 -13.00 6.01
N ILE A 281 34.11 -13.60 5.19
CA ILE A 281 33.01 -14.45 5.64
C ILE A 281 33.13 -15.87 5.07
N SER A 282 32.84 -16.87 5.91
CA SER A 282 32.73 -18.25 5.46
C SER A 282 31.43 -18.47 4.69
N LYS A 283 31.40 -19.44 3.76
CA LYS A 283 30.16 -19.89 3.09
C LYS A 283 29.10 -20.42 4.07
N ALA A 284 29.49 -20.78 5.29
CA ALA A 284 28.57 -21.15 6.37
C ALA A 284 28.01 -19.93 7.16
N HIS A 285 28.26 -18.71 6.70
CA HIS A 285 27.71 -17.52 7.33
C HIS A 285 26.22 -17.39 6.99
N ARG A 286 25.42 -16.94 7.95
CA ARG A 286 23.96 -16.75 7.85
C ARG A 286 23.51 -15.95 6.61
N PHE A 287 24.39 -15.11 6.07
CA PHE A 287 24.17 -14.40 4.80
C PHE A 287 24.00 -15.37 3.62
N TYR A 288 24.93 -16.31 3.44
CA TYR A 288 24.84 -17.29 2.36
C TYR A 288 23.76 -18.33 2.64
N GLU A 289 23.55 -18.74 3.90
CA GLU A 289 22.43 -19.63 4.27
C GLU A 289 21.05 -19.04 3.95
N ALA A 290 20.92 -17.70 3.96
CA ALA A 290 19.67 -17.02 3.67
C ALA A 290 19.37 -16.93 2.16
N ILE A 291 20.37 -17.15 1.30
CA ILE A 291 20.23 -17.11 -0.16
C ILE A 291 20.23 -18.56 -0.68
N PRO A 292 19.22 -19.00 -1.44
CA PRO A 292 19.16 -20.36 -1.97
C PRO A 292 20.32 -20.63 -2.94
N GLU A 293 20.83 -21.86 -2.91
CA GLU A 293 21.71 -22.38 -3.95
C GLU A 293 20.86 -22.68 -5.20
N GLY A 294 21.26 -22.13 -6.34
CA GLY A 294 20.56 -22.23 -7.62
C GLY A 294 21.38 -21.55 -8.71
N ASP A 295 21.05 -21.77 -9.98
CA ASP A 295 21.77 -21.17 -11.12
C ASP A 295 21.12 -19.87 -11.57
N ALA A 296 21.91 -18.80 -11.70
CA ALA A 296 21.46 -17.48 -12.09
C ALA A 296 20.95 -17.45 -13.53
N ASP A 297 21.38 -18.42 -14.34
CA ASP A 297 20.96 -18.63 -15.71
C ASP A 297 19.65 -19.44 -15.81
N GLU A 298 19.15 -20.02 -14.72
CA GLU A 298 17.81 -20.67 -14.64
C GLU A 298 16.74 -19.75 -14.01
N VAL A 299 17.16 -18.68 -13.31
CA VAL A 299 16.27 -17.58 -12.92
C VAL A 299 16.34 -16.53 -14.02
N ASP A 300 15.42 -16.68 -14.98
CA ASP A 300 15.31 -15.77 -16.12
C ASP A 300 15.30 -14.31 -15.65
N SER A 301 16.21 -13.54 -16.25
CA SER A 301 16.34 -12.10 -16.04
C SER A 301 15.25 -11.34 -16.79
N ASP A 302 14.00 -11.72 -16.57
CA ASP A 302 12.82 -11.05 -17.07
C ASP A 302 11.95 -10.69 -15.85
N ASP A 303 12.22 -9.52 -15.26
CA ASP A 303 11.23 -8.76 -14.47
C ASP A 303 10.15 -8.21 -15.45
N GLU A 304 9.52 -9.09 -16.23
CA GLU A 304 8.14 -8.96 -16.68
C GLU A 304 7.35 -10.06 -15.98
N ASP A 305 6.16 -9.71 -15.52
CA ASP A 305 5.21 -10.53 -14.78
C ASP A 305 4.84 -11.82 -15.52
N GLU A 306 5.66 -12.87 -15.46
CA GLU A 306 5.21 -14.27 -15.54
C GLU A 306 4.91 -14.77 -14.13
N GLY A 307 4.01 -14.04 -13.49
CA GLY A 307 3.11 -14.68 -12.57
C GLY A 307 2.35 -15.77 -13.29
N ASP A 308 2.68 -17.03 -13.01
CA ASP A 308 1.79 -18.19 -13.04
C ASP A 308 0.39 -17.81 -13.54
N ASP A 309 0.16 -17.93 -14.85
CA ASP A 309 -1.07 -17.48 -15.56
C ASP A 309 -2.33 -18.21 -15.02
N GLU A 310 -2.15 -19.15 -14.09
CA GLU A 310 -3.21 -19.88 -13.42
C GLU A 310 -3.96 -19.01 -12.40
N LYS A 311 -5.28 -18.95 -12.58
CA LYS A 311 -6.21 -18.30 -11.65
C LYS A 311 -6.09 -18.94 -10.27
N LYS A 312 -6.00 -18.13 -9.22
CA LYS A 312 -5.96 -18.62 -7.83
C LYS A 312 -7.19 -18.18 -7.08
N LEU A 313 -7.82 -19.10 -6.37
CA LEU A 313 -8.97 -18.88 -5.52
C LEU A 313 -8.56 -19.09 -4.07
N LEU A 314 -8.64 -18.03 -3.28
CA LEU A 314 -8.45 -18.06 -1.83
C LEU A 314 -9.81 -17.86 -1.14
N ARG A 315 -9.98 -18.46 0.03
CA ARG A 315 -11.20 -18.35 0.85
C ARG A 315 -10.87 -17.70 2.18
N LEU A 316 -11.70 -16.74 2.54
CA LEU A 316 -11.74 -16.07 3.83
C LEU A 316 -12.98 -16.57 4.59
N SER A 317 -12.75 -17.39 5.62
CA SER A 317 -13.84 -18.04 6.38
C SER A 317 -13.62 -17.93 7.89
N ASP A 318 -14.68 -17.66 8.65
CA ASP A 318 -14.70 -17.60 10.11
C ASP A 318 -15.37 -18.81 10.80
N ALA A 319 -15.78 -19.83 10.03
CA ALA A 319 -16.48 -21.02 10.52
C ALA A 319 -15.72 -21.79 11.64
N GLY A 320 -14.40 -21.62 11.74
CA GLY A 320 -13.56 -22.18 12.80
C GLY A 320 -13.60 -21.41 14.14
N GLY A 321 -14.38 -20.32 14.24
CA GLY A 321 -14.40 -19.41 15.40
C GLY A 321 -13.36 -18.29 15.34
N SER A 322 -12.51 -18.28 14.31
CA SER A 322 -11.57 -17.19 13.99
C SER A 322 -11.40 -17.11 12.48
N ILE A 323 -11.27 -15.90 11.93
CA ILE A 323 -11.04 -15.68 10.50
C ILE A 323 -9.77 -16.39 10.04
N SER A 324 -9.91 -17.20 8.99
CA SER A 324 -8.83 -17.91 8.31
C SER A 324 -8.80 -17.51 6.83
N PHE A 325 -7.60 -17.36 6.27
CA PHE A 325 -7.38 -17.02 4.87
C PHE A 325 -6.46 -18.07 4.24
N SER A 326 -6.97 -18.84 3.29
CA SER A 326 -6.23 -19.97 2.69
C SER A 326 -6.55 -20.13 1.21
N GLU A 327 -5.56 -20.58 0.44
CA GLU A 327 -5.74 -21.00 -0.95
C GLU A 327 -6.62 -22.27 -1.00
N VAL A 328 -7.62 -22.26 -1.88
CA VAL A 328 -8.60 -23.34 -2.05
C VAL A 328 -8.41 -24.04 -3.39
N LYS A 329 -8.11 -23.28 -4.45
CA LYS A 329 -8.02 -23.81 -5.81
C LYS A 329 -7.07 -22.97 -6.67
N THR A 330 -6.42 -23.64 -7.62
CA THR A 330 -5.51 -23.03 -8.60
C THR A 330 -5.80 -23.61 -9.98
N GLY A 331 -5.79 -22.78 -11.02
CA GLY A 331 -6.07 -23.14 -12.41
C GLY A 331 -7.56 -23.03 -12.78
N ASP A 332 -8.23 -24.17 -12.94
CA ASP A 332 -9.61 -24.27 -13.46
C ASP A 332 -10.66 -23.89 -12.40
N VAL A 333 -10.70 -22.59 -12.07
CA VAL A 333 -11.69 -22.01 -11.17
C VAL A 333 -13.00 -21.78 -11.92
N ALA A 334 -14.10 -22.29 -11.38
CA ALA A 334 -15.44 -22.17 -11.92
C ALA A 334 -16.34 -21.37 -10.97
N MET A 335 -17.47 -20.88 -11.48
CA MET A 335 -18.45 -20.15 -10.68
C MET A 335 -18.98 -20.97 -9.49
N GLU A 336 -18.99 -22.29 -9.63
CA GLU A 336 -19.44 -23.24 -8.60
C GLU A 336 -18.49 -23.33 -7.39
N ASP A 337 -17.22 -22.93 -7.55
CA ASP A 337 -16.25 -22.91 -6.45
C ASP A 337 -16.46 -21.72 -5.50
N LEU A 338 -17.22 -20.72 -5.94
CA LEU A 338 -17.55 -19.50 -5.19
C LEU A 338 -18.83 -19.71 -4.39
N GLY A 339 -18.69 -20.12 -3.14
CA GLY A 339 -19.82 -20.38 -2.24
C GLY A 339 -20.57 -19.12 -1.80
N GLU A 340 -21.82 -19.30 -1.36
CA GLU A 340 -22.67 -18.23 -0.82
C GLU A 340 -22.31 -17.86 0.63
N ASP A 341 -21.66 -18.78 1.34
CA ASP A 341 -21.48 -18.72 2.81
C ASP A 341 -20.25 -17.93 3.26
N ASP A 342 -19.29 -17.63 2.37
CA ASP A 342 -18.01 -17.01 2.74
C ASP A 342 -17.57 -15.92 1.74
N VAL A 343 -16.44 -15.28 2.04
CA VAL A 343 -15.75 -14.36 1.12
C VAL A 343 -14.62 -15.09 0.41
N PHE A 344 -14.48 -14.87 -0.89
CA PHE A 344 -13.41 -15.46 -1.71
C PHE A 344 -12.59 -14.37 -2.39
N VAL A 345 -11.32 -14.67 -2.64
CA VAL A 345 -10.39 -13.80 -3.36
C VAL A 345 -9.90 -14.55 -4.59
N LEU A 346 -10.29 -14.08 -5.77
CA LEU A 346 -9.90 -14.62 -7.06
C LEU A 346 -8.79 -13.74 -7.66
N ASP A 347 -7.58 -14.26 -7.72
CA ASP A 347 -6.42 -13.65 -8.37
C ASP A 347 -6.41 -14.09 -9.84
N THR A 348 -6.78 -13.19 -10.76
CA THR A 348 -6.67 -13.39 -12.22
C THR A 348 -5.43 -12.69 -12.77
N LYS A 349 -5.06 -12.83 -14.03
CA LYS A 349 -3.88 -12.14 -14.59
C LYS A 349 -3.94 -10.61 -14.40
N SER A 350 -5.05 -9.99 -14.78
CA SER A 350 -5.17 -8.53 -14.83
C SER A 350 -5.69 -7.88 -13.55
N GLU A 351 -6.48 -8.61 -12.76
CA GLU A 351 -7.27 -8.02 -11.67
C GLU A 351 -7.50 -9.02 -10.54
N LEU A 352 -7.65 -8.53 -9.32
CA LEU A 352 -8.00 -9.34 -8.17
C LEU A 352 -9.45 -9.06 -7.75
N PHE A 353 -10.29 -10.10 -7.72
CA PHE A 353 -11.69 -9.98 -7.32
C PHE A 353 -11.90 -10.49 -5.91
N VAL A 354 -12.61 -9.72 -5.09
CA VAL A 354 -13.09 -10.14 -3.77
C VAL A 354 -14.58 -10.45 -3.90
N TRP A 355 -14.92 -11.72 -3.99
CA TRP A 355 -16.29 -12.20 -4.05
C TRP A 355 -16.90 -12.27 -2.65
N VAL A 356 -18.06 -11.66 -2.47
CA VAL A 356 -18.81 -11.65 -1.22
C VAL A 356 -20.07 -12.49 -1.37
N GLY A 357 -20.08 -13.66 -0.74
CA GLY A 357 -21.24 -14.53 -0.69
C GLY A 357 -22.43 -13.88 0.02
N SER A 358 -23.66 -14.20 -0.41
CA SER A 358 -24.89 -13.62 0.12
C SER A 358 -25.15 -13.94 1.60
N LYS A 359 -24.57 -15.03 2.13
CA LYS A 359 -24.66 -15.49 3.53
C LYS A 359 -23.36 -15.27 4.32
N ALA A 360 -22.33 -14.69 3.69
CA ALA A 360 -21.07 -14.38 4.34
C ALA A 360 -21.25 -13.53 5.60
N SER A 361 -20.42 -13.81 6.61
CA SER A 361 -20.48 -13.15 7.91
C SER A 361 -20.17 -11.66 7.79
N VAL A 362 -20.62 -10.86 8.75
CA VAL A 362 -20.29 -9.42 8.78
C VAL A 362 -18.78 -9.20 8.90
N ASP A 363 -18.11 -10.05 9.69
CA ASP A 363 -16.68 -9.95 9.92
C ASP A 363 -15.89 -10.36 8.66
N GLU A 364 -16.30 -11.38 7.92
CA GLU A 364 -15.68 -11.76 6.65
C GLU A 364 -15.80 -10.64 5.61
N ARG A 365 -17.01 -10.10 5.44
CA ARG A 365 -17.29 -9.00 4.50
C ARG A 365 -16.44 -7.77 4.76
N ARG A 366 -16.29 -7.39 6.03
CA ARG A 366 -15.49 -6.22 6.42
C ARG A 366 -13.99 -6.42 6.13
N ASN A 367 -13.52 -7.65 6.23
CA ASN A 367 -12.09 -7.95 6.13
C ASN A 367 -11.65 -8.34 4.72
N GLY A 368 -12.57 -8.71 3.81
CA GLY A 368 -12.25 -9.16 2.45
C GLY A 368 -11.25 -8.27 1.72
N MET A 369 -11.50 -6.96 1.65
CA MET A 369 -10.60 -5.99 1.00
C MET A 369 -9.23 -5.89 1.69
N GLY A 370 -9.21 -5.93 3.03
CA GLY A 370 -7.98 -5.86 3.81
C GLY A 370 -7.08 -7.08 3.59
N TYR A 371 -7.66 -8.28 3.55
CA TYR A 371 -6.92 -9.52 3.26
C TYR A 371 -6.47 -9.59 1.80
N ALA A 372 -7.31 -9.16 0.86
CA ALA A 372 -6.93 -9.02 -0.55
C ALA A 372 -5.73 -8.08 -0.73
N HIS A 373 -5.75 -6.92 -0.07
CA HIS A 373 -4.64 -5.98 -0.09
C HIS A 373 -3.38 -6.57 0.55
N LYS A 374 -3.51 -7.27 1.69
CA LYS A 374 -2.38 -7.95 2.34
C LYS A 374 -1.78 -9.05 1.45
N TYR A 375 -2.62 -9.82 0.76
CA TYR A 375 -2.17 -10.82 -0.20
C TYR A 375 -1.34 -10.19 -1.34
N LEU A 376 -1.81 -9.07 -1.91
CA LEU A 376 -1.04 -8.31 -2.90
C LEU A 376 0.27 -7.74 -2.31
N MET A 377 0.27 -7.37 -1.03
CA MET A 377 1.48 -6.94 -0.33
C MET A 377 2.51 -8.05 -0.20
N ASP A 378 2.09 -9.24 0.25
CA ASP A 378 2.97 -10.39 0.41
C ASP A 378 3.52 -10.91 -0.94
N LYS A 379 2.79 -10.69 -2.04
CA LYS A 379 3.19 -11.06 -3.41
C LYS A 379 3.92 -9.94 -4.18
N ALA A 380 4.21 -8.80 -3.56
CA ALA A 380 4.81 -7.63 -4.21
C ALA A 380 4.02 -7.08 -5.43
N ARG A 381 2.69 -7.33 -5.50
CA ARG A 381 1.77 -6.92 -6.57
C ARG A 381 0.89 -5.73 -6.17
N HIS A 382 1.48 -4.73 -5.50
CA HIS A 382 0.75 -3.66 -4.80
C HIS A 382 -0.16 -2.78 -5.69
N TYR A 383 0.15 -2.73 -6.99
CA TYR A 383 -0.51 -1.87 -7.97
C TYR A 383 -1.68 -2.54 -8.69
N LYS A 384 -1.86 -3.85 -8.53
CA LYS A 384 -2.94 -4.59 -9.21
C LYS A 384 -4.31 -4.06 -8.76
N PRO A 385 -5.25 -3.80 -9.70
CA PRO A 385 -6.60 -3.38 -9.36
C PRO A 385 -7.31 -4.45 -8.52
N VAL A 386 -8.17 -3.98 -7.63
CA VAL A 386 -8.97 -4.85 -6.74
C VAL A 386 -10.44 -4.46 -6.85
N SER A 387 -11.29 -5.44 -7.13
CA SER A 387 -12.74 -5.25 -7.23
C SER A 387 -13.47 -6.09 -6.19
N VAL A 388 -14.29 -5.45 -5.35
CA VAL A 388 -15.16 -6.14 -4.39
C VAL A 388 -16.54 -6.30 -5.01
N VAL A 389 -16.97 -7.55 -5.15
CA VAL A 389 -18.17 -7.95 -5.88
C VAL A 389 -19.08 -8.75 -4.98
N SER A 390 -20.33 -8.29 -4.81
CA SER A 390 -21.35 -9.06 -4.10
C SER A 390 -22.05 -10.06 -5.02
N GLU A 391 -22.44 -11.20 -4.45
CA GLU A 391 -23.15 -12.25 -5.18
C GLU A 391 -24.40 -11.74 -5.89
N LYS A 392 -25.11 -10.80 -5.27
CA LYS A 392 -26.38 -10.26 -5.78
C LYS A 392 -26.22 -9.41 -7.03
N VAL A 393 -25.09 -8.72 -7.19
CA VAL A 393 -24.96 -7.63 -8.18
C VAL A 393 -23.95 -7.94 -9.28
N GLY A 394 -22.91 -8.73 -9.01
CA GLY A 394 -21.78 -8.85 -9.94
C GLY A 394 -21.38 -10.26 -10.36
N LYS A 395 -22.30 -11.22 -10.31
CA LYS A 395 -22.07 -12.58 -10.83
C LYS A 395 -21.53 -12.58 -12.27
N ASP A 396 -22.15 -11.81 -13.16
CA ASP A 396 -21.74 -11.71 -14.57
C ASP A 396 -20.28 -11.24 -14.74
N ARG A 397 -19.79 -10.38 -13.83
CA ARG A 397 -18.41 -9.86 -13.89
C ARG A 397 -17.38 -10.93 -13.56
N ILE A 398 -17.69 -11.75 -12.57
CA ILE A 398 -16.85 -12.89 -12.23
C ILE A 398 -16.89 -13.92 -13.34
N GLU A 399 -18.05 -14.18 -13.96
CA GLU A 399 -18.15 -15.09 -15.12
C GLU A 399 -17.28 -14.64 -16.30
N VAL A 400 -17.26 -13.34 -16.61
CA VAL A 400 -16.35 -12.77 -17.62
C VAL A 400 -14.89 -12.94 -17.23
N ALA A 401 -14.54 -12.65 -15.97
CA ALA A 401 -13.17 -12.79 -15.46
C ALA A 401 -12.68 -14.26 -15.42
N LEU A 402 -13.59 -15.21 -15.19
CA LEU A 402 -13.30 -16.65 -15.25
C LEU A 402 -13.20 -17.17 -16.68
N SER A 403 -13.79 -16.47 -17.66
CA SER A 403 -13.75 -16.85 -19.08
C SER A 403 -12.57 -16.23 -19.84
N ALA A 404 -12.01 -15.14 -19.32
CA ALA A 404 -10.78 -14.50 -19.82
C ALA A 404 -9.53 -15.29 -19.39
#